data_AF-A0A1U9N8K7-F1
#
_entry.id   AF-A0A1U9N8K7-F1
#
_cell.length_a   1.000
_cell.length_b   1.000
_cell.length_c   1.000
_cell.angle_alpha   90.00
_cell.angle_beta   90.00
_cell.angle_gamma   90.00
#
_symmetry.space_group_name_H-M   'P 1'
#
loop_
_entity.id
_entity.type
_entity.pdbx_description
1 polymer ?
#
loop_
_entity_poly.entity_id
_entity_poly.type
_entity_poly.pdbx_seq_one_letter_code
_entity_poly.pdbx_strand_id
1 'polypeptide(L)'
;MNGLFLDSAIKSIARYLVKLEKLVSSKYDGNVRIKEEIELLNQQYGFVDVEHVSAFVNDIYRMYEFERNRELTSIDSMAYAKFKWDLATGVNDLQRLKNELHQELAALNTP
;
A
#
# COMPACT_ATOMS: atom_id res chain seq x y z
N MET A 1 -8.19 2.86 20.11
CA MET A 1 -8.14 3.57 18.82
C MET A 1 -9.44 3.28 18.07
N ASN A 2 -10.08 4.31 17.50
CA ASN A 2 -11.40 4.21 16.87
C ASN A 2 -11.38 3.22 15.68
N GLY A 3 -12.36 2.32 15.57
CA GLY A 3 -12.45 1.36 14.46
C GLY A 3 -12.44 2.01 13.06
N LEU A 4 -12.88 3.26 12.95
CA LEU A 4 -12.81 4.07 11.72
C LEU A 4 -11.37 4.37 11.25
N PHE A 5 -10.42 4.49 12.19
CA PHE A 5 -9.00 4.67 11.87
C PHE A 5 -8.42 3.41 11.25
N LEU A 6 -8.72 2.25 11.84
CA LEU A 6 -8.20 0.96 11.38
C LEU A 6 -8.72 0.60 9.98
N ASP A 7 -10.00 0.82 9.70
CA ASP A 7 -10.58 0.57 8.37
C ASP A 7 -9.96 1.46 7.28
N SER A 8 -9.66 2.72 7.62
CA SER A 8 -9.04 3.67 6.69
C SER A 8 -7.56 3.32 6.46
N ALA A 9 -6.84 2.94 7.54
CA ALA A 9 -5.46 2.47 7.45
C ALA A 9 -5.34 1.19 6.61
N ILE A 10 -6.24 0.21 6.81
CA ILE A 10 -6.27 -1.04 6.02
C ILE A 10 -6.41 -0.73 4.53
N LYS A 11 -7.30 0.20 4.15
CA LYS A 11 -7.48 0.61 2.74
C LYS A 11 -6.25 1.31 2.18
N SER A 12 -5.64 2.24 2.93
CA SER A 12 -4.43 2.93 2.49
C SER A 12 -3.25 1.97 2.32
N ILE A 13 -3.06 1.04 3.26
CA ILE A 13 -2.01 0.02 3.18
C ILE A 13 -2.26 -0.89 1.97
N ALA A 14 -3.48 -1.37 1.75
CA ALA A 14 -3.81 -2.21 0.61
C ALA A 14 -3.49 -1.53 -0.73
N ARG A 15 -3.85 -0.25 -0.90
CA ARG A 15 -3.52 0.52 -2.11
C ARG A 15 -2.02 0.73 -2.28
N TYR A 16 -1.29 1.00 -1.21
CA TYR A 16 0.17 1.08 -1.24
C TYR A 16 0.77 -0.25 -1.74
N LEU A 17 0.31 -1.38 -1.23
CA LEU A 17 0.81 -2.71 -1.61
C LEU A 17 0.58 -3.01 -3.10
N VAL A 18 -0.57 -2.62 -3.65
CA VAL A 18 -0.84 -2.76 -5.10
C VAL A 18 0.11 -1.89 -5.93
N LYS A 19 0.33 -0.62 -5.54
CA LYS A 19 1.29 0.26 -6.21
C LYS A 19 2.72 -0.30 -6.13
N LEU A 20 3.09 -0.85 -4.97
CA LEU A 20 4.41 -1.44 -4.72
C LEU A 20 4.65 -2.67 -5.60
N GLU A 21 3.70 -3.62 -5.65
CA GLU A 21 3.79 -4.81 -6.52
C GLU A 21 4.02 -4.41 -7.98
N LYS A 22 3.23 -3.46 -8.49
CA LYS A 22 3.35 -2.96 -9.86
C LYS A 22 4.69 -2.31 -10.14
N LEU A 23 5.18 -1.49 -9.21
CA LEU A 23 6.47 -0.82 -9.38
C LEU A 23 7.62 -1.85 -9.41
N VAL A 24 7.60 -2.82 -8.50
CA VAL A 24 8.64 -3.85 -8.39
C VAL A 24 8.63 -4.77 -9.60
N SER A 25 7.45 -5.22 -10.03
CA SER A 25 7.29 -6.05 -11.23
C SER A 25 7.71 -5.30 -12.50
N SER A 26 7.33 -4.03 -12.66
CA SER A 26 7.62 -3.28 -13.89
C SER A 26 9.05 -2.76 -14.01
N LYS A 27 9.68 -2.33 -12.90
CA LYS A 27 11.01 -1.70 -12.93
C LYS A 27 12.15 -2.61 -12.57
N TYR A 28 11.89 -3.63 -11.75
CA TYR A 28 12.92 -4.48 -11.17
C TYR A 28 12.75 -5.96 -11.55
N ASP A 29 11.72 -6.30 -12.34
CA ASP A 29 11.34 -7.68 -12.70
C ASP A 29 11.24 -8.60 -11.46
N GLY A 30 10.79 -8.01 -10.34
CA GLY A 30 10.79 -8.64 -9.04
C GLY A 30 9.38 -8.95 -8.54
N ASN A 31 9.31 -9.76 -7.48
CA ASN A 31 8.08 -10.06 -6.77
C ASN A 31 8.14 -9.49 -5.35
N VAL A 32 7.05 -8.87 -4.91
CA VAL A 32 6.92 -8.36 -3.54
C VAL A 32 6.36 -9.45 -2.65
N ARG A 33 7.00 -9.67 -1.51
CA ARG A 33 6.48 -10.56 -0.47
C ARG A 33 5.46 -9.81 0.38
N ILE A 34 4.24 -9.70 -0.14
CA ILE A 34 3.17 -8.83 0.39
C ILE A 34 2.92 -9.06 1.89
N LYS A 35 2.86 -10.32 2.35
CA LYS A 35 2.62 -10.61 3.78
C LYS A 35 3.75 -10.12 4.68
N GLU A 36 4.99 -10.30 4.26
CA GLU A 36 6.17 -9.81 5.00
C GLU A 36 6.18 -8.28 5.05
N GLU A 37 5.80 -7.60 3.96
CA GLU A 37 5.67 -6.14 3.94
C GLU A 37 4.58 -5.65 4.91
N ILE A 38 3.45 -6.35 5.03
CA ILE A 38 2.39 -6.00 6.01
C ILE A 38 2.90 -6.14 7.44
N GLU A 39 3.65 -7.20 7.73
CA GLU A 39 4.26 -7.42 9.05
C GLU A 39 5.26 -6.30 9.40
N LEU A 40 6.10 -5.90 8.44
CA LEU A 40 7.03 -4.77 8.60
C LEU A 40 6.30 -3.46 8.86
N LEU A 41 5.20 -3.19 8.15
CA LEU A 41 4.37 -2.02 8.38
C LEU A 41 3.75 -2.04 9.78
N ASN A 42 3.28 -3.20 10.26
CA ASN A 42 2.79 -3.30 11.63
C ASN A 42 3.90 -3.07 12.66
N GLN A 43 5.12 -3.57 12.44
CA GLN A 43 6.26 -3.31 13.31
C GLN A 43 6.64 -1.82 13.35
N GLN A 44 6.56 -1.13 12.21
CA GLN A 44 6.91 0.27 12.10
C GLN A 44 5.89 1.21 12.76
N TYR A 45 4.60 0.93 12.59
CA TYR A 45 3.52 1.84 13.00
C TYR A 45 2.74 1.37 14.23
N GLY A 46 2.89 0.13 14.65
CA GLY A 46 2.20 -0.43 15.82
C GLY A 46 0.69 -0.44 15.69
N PHE A 47 0.14 -0.82 14.52
CA PHE A 47 -1.31 -0.80 14.29
C PHE A 47 -2.07 -1.74 15.21
N VAL A 48 -1.52 -2.95 15.42
CA VAL A 48 -2.07 -3.95 16.32
C VAL A 48 -0.97 -4.62 17.14
N ASP A 49 -1.34 -5.12 18.33
CA ASP A 49 -0.47 -5.92 19.17
C ASP A 49 -0.10 -7.25 18.51
N VAL A 50 1.03 -7.84 18.96
CA VAL A 50 1.60 -9.08 18.41
C VAL A 50 0.56 -10.23 18.33
N GLU A 51 -0.34 -10.30 19.30
CA GLU A 51 -1.41 -11.30 19.38
C GLU A 51 -2.44 -11.20 18.25
N HIS A 52 -2.57 -10.01 17.65
CA HIS A 52 -3.53 -9.70 16.60
C HIS A 52 -2.89 -9.54 15.21
N VAL A 53 -1.57 -9.62 15.10
CA VAL A 53 -0.82 -9.45 13.84
C VAL A 53 -1.30 -10.41 12.76
N SER A 54 -1.51 -11.68 13.11
CA SER A 54 -1.94 -12.67 12.11
C SER A 54 -3.30 -12.33 11.49
N ALA A 55 -4.25 -11.87 12.31
CA ALA A 55 -5.56 -11.42 11.82
C ALA A 55 -5.42 -10.18 10.95
N PHE A 56 -4.66 -9.19 11.42
CA PHE A 56 -4.39 -7.95 10.70
C PHE A 56 -3.72 -8.18 9.33
N VAL A 57 -2.72 -9.06 9.26
CA VAL A 57 -2.08 -9.47 8.00
C VAL A 57 -3.09 -10.07 7.04
N ASN A 58 -3.97 -10.95 7.52
CA ASN A 58 -5.00 -11.56 6.68
C ASN A 58 -6.03 -10.54 6.18
N ASP A 59 -6.45 -9.59 7.02
CA ASP A 59 -7.42 -8.56 6.65
C ASP A 59 -6.86 -7.60 5.61
N ILE A 60 -5.62 -7.13 5.78
CA ILE A 60 -4.94 -6.31 4.77
C ILE A 60 -4.72 -7.11 3.49
N TYR A 61 -4.29 -8.37 3.59
CA TYR A 61 -4.06 -9.20 2.41
C TYR A 61 -5.35 -9.39 1.59
N ARG A 62 -6.50 -9.59 2.25
CA ARG A 62 -7.81 -9.65 1.57
C ARG A 62 -8.17 -8.33 0.90
N MET A 63 -7.95 -7.20 1.58
CA MET A 63 -8.21 -5.88 1.00
C MET A 63 -7.27 -5.58 -0.18
N TYR A 64 -6.01 -6.02 -0.08
CA TYR A 64 -5.01 -5.94 -1.15
C TYR A 64 -5.47 -6.69 -2.40
N GLU A 65 -5.87 -7.97 -2.27
CA GLU A 65 -6.39 -8.75 -3.39
C GLU A 65 -7.65 -8.09 -4.01
N PHE A 66 -8.51 -7.52 -3.17
CA PHE A 66 -9.67 -6.78 -3.64
C PHE A 66 -9.28 -5.53 -4.46
N GLU A 67 -8.43 -4.65 -3.94
CA GLU A 67 -7.98 -3.44 -4.65
C GLU A 67 -7.15 -3.80 -5.90
N ARG A 68 -6.37 -4.87 -5.87
CA ARG A 68 -5.61 -5.39 -7.02
C ARG A 68 -6.54 -5.80 -8.17
N ASN A 69 -7.56 -6.61 -7.88
CA ASN A 69 -8.54 -7.05 -8.87
C ASN A 69 -9.42 -5.90 -9.39
N ARG A 70 -9.73 -4.93 -8.51
CA ARG A 70 -10.45 -3.71 -8.88
C ARG A 70 -9.62 -2.77 -9.76
N GLU A 71 -8.33 -2.63 -9.51
CA GLU A 71 -7.46 -1.85 -10.40
C GLU A 71 -7.32 -2.54 -11.76
N LEU A 72 -7.15 -3.87 -11.82
CA LEU A 72 -7.11 -4.63 -13.07
C LEU A 72 -8.35 -4.44 -13.95
N THR A 73 -9.51 -4.15 -13.36
CA THR A 73 -10.76 -3.87 -14.08
C THR A 73 -10.93 -2.40 -14.50
N SER A 74 -10.04 -1.49 -14.08
CA SER A 74 -10.11 -0.04 -14.36
C SER A 74 -8.97 0.53 -15.22
N ILE A 75 -8.03 -0.30 -15.66
CA ILE A 75 -6.87 0.14 -16.44
C ILE A 75 -7.28 0.29 -17.90
N ASP A 76 -7.36 1.54 -18.39
CA ASP A 76 -7.05 1.79 -19.81
C ASP A 76 -6.49 3.19 -20.14
N SER A 77 -6.41 4.14 -19.19
CA SER A 77 -5.94 5.51 -19.54
C SER A 77 -5.19 6.25 -18.43
N MET A 78 -5.70 6.20 -17.19
CA MET A 78 -5.10 6.91 -16.05
C MET A 78 -3.73 6.34 -15.65
N ALA A 79 -3.57 5.00 -15.69
CA ALA A 79 -2.31 4.33 -15.36
C ALA A 79 -1.19 4.66 -16.37
N TYR A 80 -1.54 4.82 -17.64
CA TYR A 80 -0.60 5.20 -18.70
C TYR A 80 -0.14 6.67 -18.56
N ALA A 81 -1.06 7.57 -18.21
CA ALA A 81 -0.74 8.98 -17.95
C ALA A 81 0.17 9.14 -16.73
N LYS A 82 -0.11 8.41 -15.64
CA LYS A 82 0.72 8.41 -14.43
C LYS A 82 2.11 7.83 -14.68
N PHE A 83 2.21 6.75 -15.47
CA PHE A 83 3.48 6.19 -15.92
C PHE A 83 4.36 7.20 -16.68
N LYS A 84 3.78 7.97 -17.62
CA LYS A 84 4.53 8.99 -18.37
C LYS A 84 5.03 10.12 -17.48
N TRP A 85 4.25 10.51 -16.49
CA TRP A 85 4.62 11.57 -15.56
C TRP A 85 5.72 11.13 -14.59
N ASP A 86 5.64 9.88 -14.11
CA ASP A 86 6.64 9.29 -13.22
C ASP A 86 7.99 9.09 -13.92
N LEU A 87 7.99 8.69 -15.19
CA LEU A 87 9.20 8.60 -16.02
C LEU A 87 9.92 9.95 -16.16
N ALA A 88 9.17 11.05 -16.15
CA ALA A 88 9.70 12.40 -16.37
C ALA A 88 10.34 13.05 -15.14
N THR A 89 9.98 12.62 -13.92
CA THR A 89 10.35 13.34 -12.67
C THR A 89 11.59 12.79 -11.97
N GLY A 90 12.08 11.59 -12.32
CA GLY A 90 13.37 11.07 -11.83
C GLY A 90 13.49 10.86 -10.31
N VAL A 91 12.38 10.96 -9.57
CA VAL A 91 12.35 10.70 -8.12
C VAL A 91 12.40 9.19 -7.88
N ASN A 92 13.10 8.77 -6.83
CA ASN A 92 13.11 7.37 -6.39
C ASN A 92 11.68 6.95 -6.01
N ASP A 93 10.96 6.32 -6.95
CA ASP A 93 9.52 6.04 -6.85
C ASP A 93 9.16 5.22 -5.60
N LEU A 94 10.07 4.36 -5.15
CA LEU A 94 9.91 3.61 -3.90
C LEU A 94 9.84 4.54 -2.69
N GLN A 95 10.73 5.53 -2.64
CA GLN A 95 10.76 6.50 -1.56
C GLN A 95 9.53 7.43 -1.60
N ARG A 96 9.07 7.80 -2.80
CA ARG A 96 7.82 8.54 -2.97
C ARG A 96 6.61 7.75 -2.48
N LEU A 97 6.47 6.48 -2.85
CA LEU A 97 5.36 5.63 -2.37
C LEU A 97 5.36 5.49 -0.86
N LYS A 98 6.54 5.32 -0.24
CA LYS A 98 6.67 5.28 1.22
C LYS A 98 6.27 6.59 1.87
N ASN A 99 6.66 7.72 1.28
CA ASN A 99 6.28 9.05 1.79
C ASN A 99 4.78 9.31 1.64
N GLU A 100 4.16 8.92 0.52
CA GLU A 100 2.70 9.01 0.31
C GLU A 100 1.95 8.24 1.40
N LEU A 101 2.32 6.97 1.64
CA LEU A 101 1.70 6.15 2.69
C LEU A 101 1.88 6.80 4.06
N HIS A 102 3.08 7.27 4.39
CA HIS A 102 3.36 7.90 5.68
C HIS A 102 2.48 9.15 5.91
N GLN A 103 2.32 9.99 4.88
CA GLN A 103 1.46 11.17 4.95
C GLN A 103 -0.01 10.81 5.11
N GLU A 104 -0.52 9.81 4.39
CA GLU A 104 -1.89 9.33 4.54
C GLU A 104 -2.15 8.81 5.96
N LEU A 105 -1.25 7.98 6.50
CA LEU A 105 -1.38 7.43 7.86
C LEU A 105 -1.28 8.52 8.94
N ALA A 106 -0.41 9.50 8.76
CA ALA A 106 -0.30 10.63 9.68
C ALA A 106 -1.57 11.50 9.69
N ALA A 107 -2.16 11.76 8.52
CA ALA A 107 -3.42 12.51 8.38
C ALA A 107 -4.62 11.77 8.99
N LEU A 108 -4.59 10.44 9.02
CA LEU A 108 -5.64 9.64 9.68
C LEU A 108 -5.52 9.68 11.21
N ASN A 109 -4.35 10.00 11.76
CA ASN A 109 -4.06 10.06 13.20
C ASN A 109 -4.31 11.44 13.83
N THR A 110 -4.62 12.47 13.03
CA THR A 110 -5.03 13.79 13.56
C THR A 110 -6.48 13.77 14.03
N PRO A 111 -6.78 14.24 15.26
CA PRO A 111 -8.12 14.25 15.85
C PRO A 111 -9.11 15.20 15.15
#